data_AF-A0A1A8MUD6-F1
#
_entry.id   AF-A0A1A8MUD6-F1
#
_cell.length_a   1.000
_cell.length_b   1.000
_cell.length_c   1.000
_cell.angle_alpha   90.00
_cell.angle_beta   90.00
_cell.angle_gamma   90.00
#
_symmetry.space_group_name_H-M   'P 1'
#
loop_
_entity.id
_entity.type
_entity.pdbx_description
1 polymer ?
#
loop_
_entity_poly.entity_id
_entity_poly.type
_entity_poly.pdbx_seq_one_letter_code
_entity_poly.pdbx_strand_id
1 'polypeptide(L)'
;EESSGKDHSRAPVIVSVCRESEAMCFTGRLYGADEFLPMLTYVLAQCDMPQLDSEIVYTMELLDPSLLTGEGGYYLTSAYGAMSIIKDFQKNQPAMVLSPKTRDTLHQWHRRRTAQHSARHSAPCIEDLQSFLRVALQDPSSGCTARTVAVEPQATVEEVCHVCAQKFEVLEPENYGLFLQTDGRSQQLAPESHPQRIKAELLSGSQEQPFHFVYRRVATD
;
A
#
# COMPACT_ATOMS: atom_id res chain seq x y z
N GLU A 1 -18.60 9.31 24.36
CA GLU A 1 -17.97 7.98 24.58
C GLU A 1 -18.36 7.10 23.39
N GLU A 2 -17.57 7.08 22.32
CA GLU A 2 -16.26 6.43 22.16
C GLU A 2 -16.39 5.03 21.55
N SER A 3 -15.45 4.78 20.64
CA SER A 3 -15.07 3.52 20.00
C SER A 3 -15.78 3.22 18.67
N SER A 4 -15.28 3.71 17.53
CA SER A 4 -14.01 3.37 16.87
C SER A 4 -14.08 2.06 16.06
N GLY A 5 -14.02 2.23 14.74
CA GLY A 5 -13.21 1.46 13.80
C GLY A 5 -13.33 -0.06 13.80
N LYS A 6 -14.02 -0.61 12.79
CA LYS A 6 -13.86 -2.02 12.42
C LYS A 6 -13.96 -2.26 10.91
N ASP A 7 -13.13 -1.56 10.15
CA ASP A 7 -12.94 -1.80 8.70
C ASP A 7 -11.81 -2.80 8.39
N HIS A 8 -11.47 -3.72 9.31
CA HIS A 8 -10.33 -4.65 9.15
C HIS A 8 -10.70 -6.14 9.21
N SER A 9 -11.98 -6.51 9.07
CA SER A 9 -12.44 -7.90 9.29
C SER A 9 -13.02 -8.61 8.06
N ARG A 10 -12.56 -8.30 6.84
CA ARG A 10 -13.01 -8.98 5.60
C ARG A 10 -12.04 -10.00 5.00
N ALA A 11 -10.76 -9.94 5.35
CA ALA A 11 -9.81 -11.02 5.09
C ALA A 11 -10.10 -12.38 5.80
N PRO A 12 -10.85 -12.49 6.93
CA PRO A 12 -11.00 -13.77 7.61
C PRO A 12 -12.00 -14.72 6.95
N VAL A 13 -12.92 -14.29 6.09
CA VAL A 13 -13.94 -15.21 5.53
C VAL A 13 -13.33 -16.21 4.56
N ILE A 14 -12.54 -15.73 3.59
CA ILE A 14 -11.87 -16.61 2.62
C ILE A 14 -10.87 -17.53 3.32
N VAL A 15 -10.09 -17.00 4.26
CA VAL A 15 -9.14 -17.81 5.05
C VAL A 15 -9.86 -18.81 5.96
N SER A 16 -11.00 -18.46 6.54
CA SER A 16 -11.81 -19.37 7.37
C SER A 16 -12.43 -20.48 6.53
N VAL A 17 -12.98 -20.16 5.36
CA VAL A 17 -13.56 -21.15 4.44
C VAL A 17 -12.49 -22.08 3.88
N CYS A 18 -11.30 -21.56 3.55
CA CYS A 18 -10.17 -22.38 3.12
C CYS A 18 -9.60 -23.23 4.26
N ARG A 19 -9.55 -22.72 5.51
CA ARG A 19 -9.13 -23.52 6.67
C ARG A 19 -10.14 -24.59 7.05
N GLU A 20 -11.44 -24.31 6.94
CA GLU A 20 -12.49 -25.32 7.17
C GLU A 20 -12.46 -26.40 6.09
N SER A 21 -12.19 -26.03 4.84
CA SER A 21 -12.06 -26.98 3.74
C SER A 21 -10.80 -27.84 3.88
N GLU A 22 -9.67 -27.27 4.32
CA GLU A 22 -8.49 -28.04 4.73
C GLU A 22 -8.74 -28.96 5.93
N ALA A 23 -9.50 -28.50 6.93
CA ALA A 23 -9.88 -29.30 8.08
C ALA A 23 -10.78 -30.48 7.68
N MET A 24 -11.66 -30.31 6.68
CA MET A 24 -12.42 -31.41 6.06
C MET A 24 -11.51 -32.38 5.27
N CYS A 25 -10.45 -31.88 4.63
CA CYS A 25 -9.42 -32.71 3.99
C CYS A 25 -8.55 -33.48 4.98
N PHE A 26 -8.37 -33.00 6.22
CA PHE A 26 -7.58 -33.63 7.27
C PHE A 26 -8.28 -34.82 7.99
N THR A 27 -9.10 -35.58 7.28
CA THR A 27 -9.66 -36.87 7.74
C THR A 27 -8.67 -38.04 7.61
N GLY A 28 -7.36 -37.77 7.64
CA GLY A 28 -6.29 -38.78 7.73
C GLY A 28 -5.69 -39.26 6.40
N ARG A 29 -5.92 -38.56 5.28
CA ARG A 29 -5.21 -38.78 4.00
C ARG A 29 -4.53 -37.50 3.53
N LEU A 30 -3.28 -37.62 3.09
CA LEU A 30 -2.54 -36.52 2.46
C LEU A 30 -3.12 -36.28 1.06
N TYR A 31 -3.97 -35.27 0.91
CA TYR A 31 -4.49 -34.83 -0.38
C TYR A 31 -3.50 -33.87 -1.04
N GLY A 32 -3.21 -34.09 -2.33
CA GLY A 32 -2.31 -33.24 -3.11
C GLY A 32 -2.97 -31.93 -3.56
N ALA A 33 -2.18 -30.98 -4.06
CA ALA A 33 -2.68 -29.71 -4.61
C ALA A 33 -3.69 -29.90 -5.77
N ASP A 34 -3.62 -31.03 -6.48
CA ASP A 34 -4.52 -31.40 -7.57
C ASP A 34 -5.92 -31.84 -7.10
N GLU A 35 -6.06 -32.20 -5.83
CA GLU A 35 -7.34 -32.63 -5.23
C GLU A 35 -8.02 -31.50 -4.44
N PHE A 36 -7.25 -30.47 -4.07
CA PHE A 36 -7.75 -29.32 -3.31
C PHE A 36 -8.77 -28.48 -4.09
N LEU A 37 -8.47 -28.16 -5.35
CA LEU A 37 -9.34 -27.28 -6.14
C LEU A 37 -10.74 -27.89 -6.39
N PRO A 38 -10.88 -29.18 -6.78
CA PRO A 38 -12.18 -29.85 -6.84
C PRO A 38 -12.95 -29.83 -5.52
N MET A 39 -12.28 -30.12 -4.40
CA MET A 39 -12.89 -30.11 -3.08
C MET A 39 -13.38 -28.71 -2.70
N LEU A 40 -12.54 -27.70 -2.87
CA LEU A 40 -12.89 -26.30 -2.61
C LEU A 40 -14.07 -25.86 -3.48
N THR A 41 -14.07 -26.24 -4.76
CA THR A 41 -15.18 -25.97 -5.70
C THR A 41 -16.49 -26.57 -5.20
N TYR A 42 -16.46 -27.82 -4.71
CA TYR A 42 -17.65 -28.45 -4.14
C TYR A 42 -18.15 -27.73 -2.89
N VAL A 43 -17.26 -27.42 -1.95
CA VAL A 43 -17.62 -26.70 -0.72
C VAL A 43 -18.25 -25.34 -1.06
N LEU A 44 -17.62 -24.55 -1.93
CA LEU A 44 -18.13 -23.25 -2.33
C LEU A 44 -19.46 -23.32 -3.07
N ALA A 45 -19.70 -24.36 -3.86
CA ALA A 45 -20.99 -24.56 -4.53
C ALA A 45 -22.14 -24.86 -3.56
N GLN A 46 -21.83 -25.40 -2.37
CA GLN A 46 -22.81 -25.64 -1.30
C GLN A 46 -22.95 -24.43 -0.35
N CYS A 47 -22.04 -23.46 -0.39
CA CYS A 47 -22.10 -22.25 0.41
C CYS A 47 -23.11 -21.26 -0.17
N ASP A 48 -24.09 -20.84 0.63
CA ASP A 48 -25.02 -19.75 0.27
C ASP A 48 -24.41 -18.37 0.59
N MET A 49 -23.32 -18.04 -0.10
CA MET A 49 -22.61 -16.77 0.06
C MET A 49 -22.66 -15.95 -1.25
N PRO A 50 -23.72 -15.17 -1.49
CA PRO A 50 -23.94 -14.48 -2.76
C PRO A 50 -22.89 -13.39 -3.07
N GLN A 51 -22.19 -12.88 -2.05
CA GLN A 51 -21.18 -11.83 -2.20
C GLN A 51 -19.75 -12.36 -2.35
N LEU A 52 -19.53 -13.67 -2.17
CA LEU A 52 -18.19 -14.26 -2.12
C LEU A 52 -17.34 -13.93 -3.34
N ASP A 53 -17.95 -13.93 -4.53
CA ASP A 53 -17.25 -13.57 -5.77
C ASP A 53 -16.68 -12.14 -5.74
N SER A 54 -17.49 -11.18 -5.28
CA SER A 54 -17.05 -9.79 -5.14
C SER A 54 -16.01 -9.64 -4.05
N GLU A 55 -16.12 -10.41 -2.97
CA GLU A 55 -15.14 -10.41 -1.87
C GLU A 55 -13.78 -10.97 -2.30
N ILE A 56 -13.76 -12.02 -3.13
CA ILE A 56 -12.53 -12.56 -3.71
C ILE A 56 -11.86 -11.51 -4.59
N VAL A 57 -12.59 -10.89 -5.52
CA VAL A 57 -12.04 -9.85 -6.40
C VAL A 57 -11.56 -8.64 -5.59
N TYR A 58 -12.34 -8.22 -4.59
CA TYR A 58 -11.96 -7.14 -3.67
C TYR A 58 -10.63 -7.46 -2.96
N THR A 59 -10.52 -8.66 -2.40
CA THR A 59 -9.31 -9.10 -1.68
C THR A 59 -8.13 -9.24 -2.63
N MET A 60 -8.35 -9.68 -3.86
CA MET A 60 -7.32 -9.76 -4.89
C MET A 60 -6.75 -8.40 -5.30
N GLU A 61 -7.59 -7.37 -5.42
CA GLU A 61 -7.16 -6.08 -5.98
C GLU A 61 -6.80 -5.02 -4.92
N LEU A 62 -7.34 -5.12 -3.69
CA LEU A 62 -7.18 -4.07 -2.67
C LEU A 62 -6.39 -4.49 -1.43
N LEU A 63 -6.19 -5.80 -1.20
CA LEU A 63 -5.40 -6.23 -0.05
C LEU A 63 -3.91 -5.93 -0.26
N ASP A 64 -3.22 -5.59 0.82
CA ASP A 64 -1.78 -5.36 0.77
C ASP A 64 -1.04 -6.62 0.23
N PRO A 65 -0.22 -6.48 -0.83
CA PRO A 65 0.57 -7.58 -1.38
C PRO A 65 1.39 -8.37 -0.35
N SER A 66 1.88 -7.73 0.72
CA SER A 66 2.65 -8.38 1.78
C SER A 66 1.84 -9.42 2.56
N LEU A 67 0.53 -9.19 2.72
CA LEU A 67 -0.40 -10.09 3.41
C LEU A 67 -0.83 -11.28 2.55
N LEU A 68 -0.54 -11.25 1.24
CA LEU A 68 -0.84 -12.30 0.27
C LEU A 68 0.39 -13.17 -0.05
N THR A 69 1.42 -13.13 0.79
CA THR A 69 2.59 -14.00 0.68
C THR A 69 2.30 -15.37 1.29
N GLY A 70 2.86 -16.44 0.70
CA GLY A 70 2.66 -17.80 1.18
C GLY A 70 1.23 -18.33 0.98
N GLU A 71 0.68 -18.95 2.02
CA GLU A 71 -0.59 -19.70 1.98
C GLU A 71 -1.81 -18.82 1.67
N GLY A 72 -1.86 -17.59 2.21
CA GLY A 72 -2.97 -16.66 1.98
C GLY A 72 -3.18 -16.33 0.50
N GLY A 73 -2.09 -16.14 -0.24
CA GLY A 73 -2.13 -15.92 -1.68
C GLY A 73 -2.60 -17.17 -2.45
N TYR A 74 -2.16 -18.35 -2.02
CA TYR A 74 -2.57 -19.62 -2.62
C TYR A 74 -4.08 -19.84 -2.48
N TYR A 75 -4.63 -19.73 -1.27
CA TYR A 75 -6.07 -19.88 -1.02
C TYR A 75 -6.92 -18.91 -1.81
N LEU A 76 -6.49 -17.64 -1.87
CA LEU A 76 -7.20 -16.62 -2.62
C LEU A 76 -7.25 -16.95 -4.12
N THR A 77 -6.14 -17.43 -4.70
CA THR A 77 -6.13 -17.86 -6.11
C THR A 77 -6.98 -19.10 -6.36
N SER A 78 -6.98 -20.06 -5.44
CA SER A 78 -7.79 -21.27 -5.55
C SER A 78 -9.28 -20.96 -5.39
N ALA A 79 -9.66 -20.05 -4.50
CA ALA A 79 -11.04 -19.58 -4.34
C ALA A 79 -11.55 -18.87 -5.60
N TYR A 80 -10.73 -18.00 -6.22
CA TYR A 80 -11.06 -17.39 -7.51
C TYR A 80 -11.24 -18.45 -8.62
N GLY A 81 -10.33 -19.43 -8.68
CA GLY A 81 -10.42 -20.53 -9.62
C GLY A 81 -11.71 -21.36 -9.46
N ALA A 82 -12.02 -21.73 -8.23
CA ALA A 82 -13.23 -22.48 -7.88
C ALA A 82 -14.51 -21.71 -8.25
N MET A 83 -14.60 -20.42 -7.92
CA MET A 83 -15.74 -19.59 -8.31
C MET A 83 -15.89 -19.44 -9.82
N SER A 84 -14.78 -19.36 -10.57
CA SER A 84 -14.83 -19.35 -12.03
C SER A 84 -15.40 -20.66 -12.58
N ILE A 85 -15.02 -21.81 -12.01
CA ILE A 85 -15.54 -23.13 -12.43
C ILE A 85 -17.06 -23.21 -12.17
N ILE A 86 -17.52 -22.76 -11.00
CA ILE A 86 -18.95 -22.74 -10.64
C ILE A 86 -19.75 -21.88 -11.63
N LYS A 87 -19.24 -20.70 -11.98
CA LYS A 87 -19.88 -19.78 -12.93
C LYS A 87 -19.90 -20.30 -14.36
N ASP A 88 -18.83 -20.97 -14.80
CA ASP A 88 -18.71 -21.51 -16.15
C ASP A 88 -19.42 -22.87 -16.32
N PHE A 89 -19.96 -23.45 -15.23
CA PHE A 89 -20.62 -24.77 -15.22
C PHE A 89 -21.80 -24.88 -16.20
N GLN A 90 -22.46 -23.78 -16.54
CA GLN A 90 -23.59 -23.76 -17.49
C GLN A 90 -23.16 -23.95 -18.97
N LYS A 91 -21.85 -24.01 -19.27
CA LYS A 91 -21.33 -23.92 -20.64
C LYS A 91 -20.89 -25.26 -21.28
N ASN A 92 -21.34 -26.41 -20.76
CA ASN A 92 -21.03 -27.76 -21.28
C ASN A 92 -19.52 -28.13 -21.29
N GLN A 93 -18.77 -27.72 -20.28
CA GLN A 93 -17.37 -28.15 -20.08
C GLN A 93 -17.34 -29.24 -18.98
N PRO A 94 -17.03 -30.51 -19.28
CA PRO A 94 -17.02 -31.59 -18.30
C PRO A 94 -15.78 -31.64 -17.41
N ALA A 95 -14.86 -30.68 -17.54
CA ALA A 95 -13.61 -30.67 -16.78
C ALA A 95 -13.68 -29.62 -15.67
N MET A 96 -13.49 -30.03 -14.41
CA MET A 96 -13.17 -29.14 -13.27
C MET A 96 -11.78 -28.52 -13.48
N VAL A 97 -11.59 -27.83 -14.58
CA VAL A 97 -10.33 -27.26 -15.05
C VAL A 97 -10.58 -25.80 -15.38
N LEU A 98 -9.63 -24.95 -14.99
CA LEU A 98 -9.71 -23.52 -15.23
C LEU A 98 -9.74 -23.21 -16.72
N SER A 99 -10.65 -22.34 -17.13
CA SER A 99 -10.68 -21.85 -18.51
C SER A 99 -9.37 -21.10 -18.86
N PRO A 100 -8.96 -21.06 -20.14
CA PRO A 100 -7.80 -20.27 -20.54
C PRO A 100 -7.88 -18.81 -20.09
N LYS A 101 -9.07 -18.21 -20.18
CA LYS A 101 -9.34 -16.84 -19.74
C LYS A 101 -9.10 -16.65 -18.23
N THR A 102 -9.51 -17.62 -17.42
CA THR A 102 -9.32 -17.60 -15.97
C THR A 102 -7.83 -17.70 -15.62
N ARG A 103 -7.09 -18.57 -16.32
CA ARG A 103 -5.63 -18.70 -16.16
C ARG A 103 -4.92 -17.41 -16.53
N ASP A 104 -5.28 -16.79 -17.64
CA ASP A 104 -4.70 -15.51 -18.08
C ASP A 104 -4.95 -14.40 -17.06
N THR A 105 -6.16 -14.36 -16.49
CA THR A 105 -6.52 -13.39 -15.45
C THR A 105 -5.66 -13.57 -14.20
N LEU A 106 -5.52 -14.81 -13.72
CA LEU A 106 -4.66 -15.14 -12.58
C LEU A 106 -3.18 -14.83 -12.86
N HIS A 107 -2.69 -15.13 -14.06
CA HIS A 107 -1.32 -14.81 -14.48
C HIS A 107 -1.09 -13.30 -14.53
N GLN A 108 -2.04 -12.52 -15.07
CA GLN A 108 -1.94 -11.07 -15.12
C GLN A 108 -1.98 -10.47 -13.71
N TRP A 109 -2.87 -10.96 -12.86
CA TRP A 109 -2.95 -10.56 -11.45
C TRP A 109 -1.65 -10.87 -10.69
N HIS A 110 -1.10 -12.08 -10.84
CA HIS A 110 0.17 -12.46 -10.25
C HIS A 110 1.32 -11.54 -10.72
N ARG A 111 1.41 -11.29 -12.04
CA ARG A 111 2.40 -10.35 -12.59
C ARG A 111 2.26 -8.95 -12.00
N ARG A 112 1.04 -8.40 -11.91
CA ARG A 112 0.80 -7.07 -11.32
C ARG A 112 1.30 -7.01 -9.89
N ARG A 113 0.98 -7.99 -9.04
CA ARG A 113 1.40 -7.99 -7.63
C ARG A 113 2.89 -8.16 -7.45
N THR A 114 3.52 -9.08 -8.18
CA THR A 114 4.97 -9.30 -8.07
C THR A 114 5.74 -8.09 -8.63
N ALA A 115 5.25 -7.49 -9.72
CA ALA A 115 5.79 -6.23 -10.23
C ALA A 115 5.55 -5.06 -9.27
N GLN A 116 4.40 -5.00 -8.58
CA GLN A 116 4.11 -4.00 -7.54
C GLN A 116 4.92 -4.23 -6.27
N HIS A 117 5.34 -5.45 -5.95
CA HIS A 117 6.25 -5.70 -4.83
C HIS A 117 7.65 -5.16 -5.14
N SER A 118 8.15 -5.35 -6.36
CA SER A 118 9.39 -4.70 -6.81
C SER A 118 9.23 -3.21 -7.05
N ALA A 119 8.04 -2.77 -7.47
CA ALA A 119 7.74 -1.38 -7.74
C ALA A 119 7.28 -0.63 -6.49
N ARG A 120 6.91 -1.20 -5.35
CA ARG A 120 6.72 -0.41 -4.11
C ARG A 120 8.04 0.16 -3.59
N HIS A 121 9.17 -0.44 -3.98
CA HIS A 121 10.50 0.14 -3.82
C HIS A 121 10.88 1.12 -4.96
N SER A 122 10.01 1.36 -5.95
CA SER A 122 10.31 2.17 -7.16
C SER A 122 9.08 2.89 -7.76
N ALA A 123 7.98 3.00 -7.02
CA ALA A 123 6.72 3.53 -7.55
C ALA A 123 6.80 5.02 -7.31
N PRO A 124 6.60 5.85 -8.34
CA PRO A 124 6.66 7.28 -8.20
C PRO A 124 5.60 7.72 -7.18
N CYS A 125 6.01 7.96 -5.95
CA CYS A 125 5.18 8.57 -4.93
C CYS A 125 5.09 10.07 -5.21
N ILE A 126 4.19 10.80 -4.55
CA ILE A 126 4.19 12.27 -4.63
C ILE A 126 5.56 12.83 -4.20
N GLU A 127 6.31 12.07 -3.40
CA GLU A 127 7.68 12.38 -3.00
C GLU A 127 8.69 12.16 -4.15
N ASP A 128 8.37 11.48 -5.24
CA ASP A 128 9.23 11.36 -6.43
C ASP A 128 9.02 12.48 -7.46
N LEU A 129 8.00 13.30 -7.29
CA LEU A 129 7.79 14.46 -8.15
C LEU A 129 8.80 15.56 -7.77
N GLN A 130 9.73 15.85 -8.67
CA GLN A 130 10.79 16.87 -8.48
C GLN A 130 10.25 18.30 -8.28
N SER A 131 8.98 18.55 -8.62
CA SER A 131 8.32 19.86 -8.48
C SER A 131 7.55 20.04 -7.17
N PHE A 132 7.53 19.04 -6.29
CA PHE A 132 6.79 19.10 -5.03
C PHE A 132 7.67 18.72 -3.83
N LEU A 133 7.48 19.45 -2.73
CA LEU A 133 8.15 19.21 -1.46
C LEU A 133 7.10 19.10 -0.36
N ARG A 134 7.16 18.03 0.45
CA ARG A 134 6.30 17.91 1.62
C ARG A 134 7.00 18.56 2.80
N VAL A 135 6.40 19.61 3.35
CA VAL A 135 6.96 20.39 4.46
C VAL A 135 5.98 20.36 5.62
N ALA A 136 6.47 20.09 6.82
CA ALA A 136 5.70 20.16 8.06
C ALA A 136 5.95 21.48 8.77
N LEU A 137 4.93 22.32 8.95
CA LEU A 137 4.98 23.43 9.89
C LEU A 137 4.91 22.87 11.30
N GLN A 138 5.92 23.19 12.12
CA GLN A 138 5.90 22.93 13.55
C GLN A 138 5.71 24.25 14.29
N ASP A 139 4.54 24.41 14.88
CA ASP A 139 4.17 25.57 15.67
C ASP A 139 4.05 25.15 17.15
N PRO A 140 4.71 25.87 18.08
CA PRO A 140 4.62 25.60 19.52
C PRO A 140 3.19 25.56 20.07
N SER A 141 2.24 26.24 19.40
CA SER A 141 0.87 26.40 19.87
C SER A 141 -0.16 25.51 19.16
N SER A 142 0.09 25.13 17.89
CA SER A 142 -0.90 24.44 17.04
C SER A 142 -0.50 23.01 16.61
N GLY A 143 0.67 22.54 17.02
CA GLY A 143 1.15 21.18 16.72
C GLY A 143 1.90 21.10 15.38
N CYS A 144 1.90 19.92 14.76
CA CYS A 144 2.57 19.68 13.48
C CYS A 144 1.55 19.57 12.35
N THR A 145 1.59 20.49 11.38
CA THR A 145 0.74 20.45 10.19
C THR A 145 1.59 20.30 8.93
N ALA A 146 1.37 19.26 8.14
CA ALA A 146 2.11 19.04 6.90
C ALA A 146 1.32 19.51 5.68
N ARG A 147 1.98 20.24 4.78
CA ARG A 147 1.45 20.64 3.47
C ARG A 147 2.45 20.30 2.37
N THR A 148 1.93 19.99 1.19
CA THR A 148 2.74 19.84 -0.01
C THR A 148 2.85 21.19 -0.72
N VAL A 149 4.08 21.65 -0.89
CA VAL A 149 4.41 22.92 -1.53
C VAL A 149 5.00 22.66 -2.92
N ALA A 150 4.63 23.47 -3.90
CA ALA A 150 5.22 23.39 -5.25
C ALA A 150 6.51 24.22 -5.24
N VAL A 151 7.60 23.64 -5.72
CA VAL A 151 8.94 24.20 -5.61
C VAL A 151 9.70 23.91 -6.90
N GLU A 152 10.41 24.92 -7.42
CA GLU A 152 11.29 24.73 -8.58
C GLU A 152 12.43 23.74 -8.28
N PRO A 153 12.88 22.92 -9.24
CA PRO A 153 13.90 21.90 -8.99
C PRO A 153 15.23 22.42 -8.44
N GLN A 154 15.55 23.69 -8.70
CA GLN A 154 16.77 24.36 -8.22
C GLN A 154 16.48 25.43 -7.15
N ALA A 155 15.30 25.41 -6.55
CA ALA A 155 14.95 26.43 -5.57
C ALA A 155 15.86 26.35 -4.33
N THR A 156 16.23 27.50 -3.81
CA THR A 156 17.01 27.61 -2.58
C THR A 156 16.12 27.44 -1.35
N VAL A 157 16.72 27.21 -0.18
CA VAL A 157 15.98 27.18 1.09
C VAL A 157 15.25 28.50 1.33
N GLU A 158 15.86 29.64 0.98
CA GLU A 158 15.24 30.96 1.10
C GLU A 158 13.95 31.08 0.28
N GLU A 159 13.98 30.65 -0.99
CA GLU A 159 12.82 30.63 -1.87
C GLU A 159 11.73 29.66 -1.35
N VAL A 160 12.14 28.49 -0.85
CA VAL A 160 11.21 27.52 -0.26
C VAL A 160 10.57 28.07 1.03
N CYS A 161 11.33 28.77 1.87
CA CYS A 161 10.81 29.46 3.05
C CYS A 161 9.76 30.50 2.66
N HIS A 162 9.98 31.26 1.58
CA HIS A 162 8.99 32.22 1.08
C HIS A 162 7.67 31.54 0.65
N VAL A 163 7.78 30.43 -0.10
CA VAL A 163 6.60 29.63 -0.50
C VAL A 163 5.90 29.03 0.72
N CYS A 164 6.65 28.57 1.72
CA CYS A 164 6.10 28.03 2.96
C CYS A 164 5.38 29.12 3.76
N ALA A 165 5.97 30.29 3.94
CA ALA A 165 5.35 31.42 4.64
C ALA A 165 3.99 31.79 4.05
N GLN A 166 3.90 31.88 2.72
CA GLN A 166 2.64 32.14 2.03
C GLN A 166 1.63 31.00 2.20
N LYS A 167 2.07 29.74 2.03
CA LYS A 167 1.17 28.58 2.13
C LYS A 167 0.72 28.25 3.54
N PHE A 168 1.50 28.59 4.55
CA PHE A 168 1.16 28.36 5.95
C PHE A 168 0.60 29.61 6.65
N GLU A 169 0.55 30.75 5.95
CA GLU A 169 0.04 32.03 6.46
C GLU A 169 0.75 32.47 7.74
N VAL A 170 2.09 32.36 7.76
CA VAL A 170 2.92 32.71 8.91
C VAL A 170 3.11 34.23 9.00
N LEU A 171 2.90 34.79 10.20
CA LEU A 171 2.93 36.24 10.44
C LEU A 171 4.36 36.83 10.40
N GLU A 172 5.36 36.10 10.88
CA GLU A 172 6.77 36.54 11.00
C GLU A 172 7.71 35.57 10.28
N PRO A 173 7.73 35.56 8.93
CA PRO A 173 8.48 34.57 8.16
C PRO A 173 9.99 34.65 8.37
N GLU A 174 10.55 35.82 8.72
CA GLU A 174 11.97 36.02 9.04
C GLU A 174 12.46 35.20 10.25
N ASN A 175 11.55 34.85 11.16
CA ASN A 175 11.88 34.08 12.36
C ASN A 175 11.82 32.57 12.10
N TYR A 176 11.52 32.12 10.89
CA TYR A 176 11.35 30.71 10.56
C TYR A 176 12.43 30.22 9.59
N GLY A 177 12.83 28.96 9.76
CA GLY A 177 13.80 28.29 8.92
C GLY A 177 13.32 26.90 8.52
N LEU A 178 13.91 26.37 7.44
CA LEU A 178 13.69 25.00 7.00
C LEU A 178 14.73 24.07 7.66
N PHE A 179 14.24 23.01 8.28
CA PHE A 179 15.04 22.00 8.94
C PHE A 179 14.85 20.65 8.27
N LEU A 180 15.91 19.87 8.18
CA LEU A 180 15.87 18.46 7.83
C LEU A 180 15.91 17.64 9.12
N GLN A 181 14.94 16.75 9.29
CA GLN A 181 14.87 15.82 10.41
C GLN A 181 15.15 14.40 9.93
N THR A 182 16.18 13.77 10.48
CA THR A 182 16.61 12.39 10.20
C THR A 182 16.95 11.69 11.52
N ASP A 183 16.42 10.49 11.76
CA ASP A 183 16.72 9.62 12.91
C ASP A 183 17.00 10.36 14.25
N GLY A 184 16.03 11.19 14.68
CA GLY A 184 16.10 11.96 15.93
C GLY A 184 17.01 13.20 15.91
N ARG A 185 17.74 13.46 14.82
CA ARG A 185 18.54 14.67 14.59
C ARG A 185 17.72 15.70 13.82
N SER A 186 17.83 16.96 14.21
CA SER A 186 17.25 18.09 13.48
C SER A 186 18.38 19.05 13.09
N GLN A 187 18.54 19.29 11.79
CA GLN A 187 19.55 20.20 11.26
C GLN A 187 18.88 21.32 10.47
N GLN A 188 19.26 22.57 10.73
CA GLN A 188 18.85 23.69 9.90
C GLN A 188 19.58 23.65 8.56
N LEU A 189 18.83 23.78 7.47
CA LEU A 189 19.42 23.89 6.14
C LEU A 189 19.92 25.31 5.91
N ALA A 190 21.08 25.45 5.28
CA ALA A 190 21.63 26.76 4.96
C ALA A 190 20.79 27.45 3.87
N PRO A 191 20.64 28.79 3.87
CA PRO A 191 19.79 29.52 2.93
C PRO A 191 20.05 29.18 1.45
N GLU A 192 21.31 28.96 1.09
CA GLU A 192 21.81 28.62 -0.25
C GLU A 192 21.71 27.12 -0.60
N SER A 193 21.28 26.29 0.35
CA SER A 193 21.05 24.86 0.10
C SER A 193 19.84 24.66 -0.81
N HIS A 194 19.79 23.51 -1.48
CA HIS A 194 18.75 23.20 -2.46
C HIS A 194 17.93 22.00 -1.96
N PRO A 195 16.75 22.19 -1.36
CA PRO A 195 16.00 21.12 -0.70
C PRO A 195 15.64 19.95 -1.62
N GLN A 196 15.36 20.22 -2.90
CA GLN A 196 15.06 19.17 -3.89
C GLN A 196 16.28 18.30 -4.23
N ARG A 197 17.50 18.87 -4.25
CA ARG A 197 18.73 18.10 -4.44
C ARG A 197 19.00 17.19 -3.24
N ILE A 198 18.84 17.73 -2.03
CA ILE A 198 18.99 16.96 -0.78
C ILE A 198 17.99 15.80 -0.75
N LYS A 199 16.73 16.06 -1.11
CA LYS A 199 15.69 15.03 -1.23
C LYS A 199 16.09 13.93 -2.23
N ALA A 200 16.58 14.29 -3.42
CA ALA A 200 17.01 13.33 -4.43
C ALA A 200 18.23 12.49 -3.98
N GLU A 201 19.18 13.09 -3.26
CA GLU A 201 20.33 12.39 -2.67
C GLU A 201 19.89 11.39 -1.60
N LEU A 202 18.94 11.78 -0.74
CA LEU A 202 18.40 10.88 0.30
C LEU A 202 17.60 9.71 -0.31
N LEU A 203 16.86 9.96 -1.39
CA LEU A 203 16.11 8.91 -2.08
C LEU A 203 17.00 7.97 -2.92
N SER A 204 18.15 8.45 -3.41
CA SER A 204 19.09 7.63 -4.19
C SER A 204 20.13 6.88 -3.34
N GLY A 205 20.27 7.26 -2.07
CA GLY A 205 21.14 6.58 -1.11
C GLY A 205 20.64 5.19 -0.74
N SER A 206 21.57 4.26 -0.43
CA SER A 206 21.23 2.87 -0.06
C SER A 206 20.53 2.70 1.29
N GLN A 207 20.26 3.78 2.03
CA GLN A 207 19.57 3.74 3.32
C GLN A 207 18.15 4.28 3.19
N GLU A 208 17.16 3.39 3.38
CA GLU A 208 15.73 3.73 3.53
C GLU A 208 15.44 4.41 4.89
N GLN A 209 16.15 5.49 5.22
CA GLN A 209 15.89 6.23 6.45
C GLN A 209 14.75 7.23 6.24
N PRO A 210 13.74 7.27 7.15
CA PRO A 210 12.69 8.27 7.06
C PRO A 210 13.28 9.66 7.32
N PHE A 211 12.96 10.60 6.43
CA PHE A 211 13.36 12.00 6.55
C PHE A 211 12.16 12.91 6.40
N HIS A 212 12.18 14.06 7.08
CA HIS A 212 11.12 15.06 7.01
C HIS A 212 11.70 16.47 6.89
N PHE A 213 11.14 17.27 6.00
CA PHE A 213 11.39 18.71 5.97
C PHE A 213 10.41 19.40 6.92
N VAL A 214 10.94 20.17 7.87
CA VAL A 214 10.19 20.83 8.93
C VAL A 214 10.45 22.33 8.87
N TYR A 215 9.41 23.12 8.70
CA TYR A 215 9.45 24.58 8.79
C TYR A 215 9.07 24.99 10.22
N ARG A 216 10.01 25.59 10.95
CA ARG A 216 9.82 25.96 12.35
C ARG A 216 10.57 27.23 12.71
N ARG A 217 10.18 27.84 13.83
CA ARG A 217 10.84 29.04 14.34
C ARG A 217 12.30 28.75 14.70
N VAL A 218 13.21 29.58 14.19
CA VAL A 218 14.63 29.58 14.59
C VAL A 218 14.68 30.15 16.00
N ALA A 219 15.34 29.45 16.92
CA ALA A 219 15.56 29.99 18.25
C ALA A 219 16.56 31.15 18.12
N THR A 220 16.07 32.37 18.29
CA THR A 220 16.91 33.51 18.60
C THR A 220 17.31 33.38 20.08
N ASP A 221 18.58 33.06 20.34
CA ASP A 221 19.20 33.24 21.65
C ASP A 221 19.27 34.74 22.01
#